data_AF-A0AA51L3S1-F1
#
_entry.id   AF-A0AA51L3S1-F1
#
_cell.length_a   1.000
_cell.length_b   1.000
_cell.length_c   1.000
_cell.angle_alpha   90.00
_cell.angle_beta   90.00
_cell.angle_gamma   90.00
#
_symmetry.space_group_name_H-M   'P 1'
#
loop_
_entity.id
_entity.type
_entity.pdbx_description
1 polymer ?
#
loop_
_entity_poly.entity_id
_entity_poly.type
_entity_poly.pdbx_seq_one_letter_code
_entity_poly.pdbx_strand_id
1 'polypeptide(L)'
;MNVLDAKMINTQYGIETYLDLLKNVEVRDIQYGTETASFYEITIGVEYFRLRNENYYNSEKRYFKMRMNSDLNGITIIETKRESLFAVKNEFERSATKELIGEWLIKSSAFRKVLNDLIANKKMENVKTEENIIGTIRFLEKLLEITTEDILSAPVERSH
;
A
#
# COMPACT_ATOMS: atom_id res chain seq x y z
N MET A 1 17.77 16.75 -12.83
CA MET A 1 18.31 15.50 -12.26
C MET A 1 17.23 14.92 -11.38
N ASN A 2 16.51 13.88 -11.81
CA ASN A 2 15.52 13.23 -10.93
C ASN A 2 16.31 12.42 -9.90
N VAL A 3 16.36 12.91 -8.67
CA VAL A 3 16.96 12.17 -7.56
C VAL A 3 16.06 10.95 -7.32
N LEU A 4 16.62 9.75 -7.49
CA LEU A 4 15.93 8.52 -7.16
C LEU A 4 15.73 8.48 -5.64
N ASP A 5 14.50 8.64 -5.19
CA ASP A 5 14.18 8.56 -3.77
C ASP A 5 14.12 7.09 -3.32
N ALA A 6 14.69 6.82 -2.16
CA ALA A 6 14.85 5.48 -1.64
C ALA A 6 14.69 5.44 -0.12
N LYS A 7 14.04 4.39 0.37
CA LYS A 7 13.92 4.09 1.80
C LYS A 7 14.57 2.75 2.09
N MET A 8 15.36 2.69 3.16
CA MET A 8 15.99 1.46 3.63
C MET A 8 15.44 1.06 4.99
N ILE A 9 15.26 -0.24 5.19
CA ILE A 9 14.90 -0.84 6.48
C ILE A 9 15.92 -1.94 6.79
N ASN A 10 16.51 -1.88 7.99
CA ASN A 10 17.34 -2.96 8.49
C ASN A 10 16.44 -4.05 9.09
N THR A 11 16.63 -5.29 8.66
CA THR A 11 15.96 -6.46 9.20
C THR A 11 16.99 -7.49 9.64
N GLN A 12 16.58 -8.46 10.47
CA GLN A 12 17.37 -9.62 10.84
C GLN A 12 17.78 -10.49 9.64
N TYR A 13 17.13 -10.32 8.49
CA TYR A 13 17.41 -11.03 7.26
C TYR A 13 18.26 -10.24 6.25
N GLY A 14 18.62 -8.98 6.56
CA GLY A 14 19.36 -8.08 5.70
C GLY A 14 18.72 -6.71 5.58
N ILE A 15 19.27 -5.88 4.69
CA ILE A 15 18.77 -4.52 4.41
C ILE A 15 17.76 -4.62 3.27
N GLU A 16 16.52 -4.19 3.52
CA GLU A 16 15.48 -4.04 2.49
C GLU A 16 15.55 -2.62 1.93
N THR A 17 15.77 -2.49 0.61
CA THR A 17 15.88 -1.22 -0.10
C THR A 17 14.69 -1.03 -1.04
N TYR A 18 13.90 -0.01 -0.77
CA TYR A 18 12.71 0.40 -1.51
C TYR A 18 13.04 1.61 -2.37
N LEU A 19 12.62 1.60 -3.65
CA LEU A 19 12.89 2.69 -4.59
C LEU A 19 11.58 3.26 -5.14
N ASP A 20 11.47 4.58 -5.23
CA ASP A 20 10.29 5.29 -5.76
C ASP A 20 10.25 5.21 -7.29
N LEU A 21 9.93 4.01 -7.80
CA LEU A 21 9.79 3.73 -9.22
C LEU A 21 8.41 3.15 -9.50
N LEU A 22 7.78 3.58 -10.60
CA LEU A 22 6.44 3.09 -10.98
C LEU A 22 6.34 1.57 -11.05
N LYS A 23 7.37 0.91 -11.59
CA LYS A 23 7.40 -0.57 -11.68
C LYS A 23 7.38 -1.28 -10.31
N ASN A 24 7.79 -0.59 -9.25
CA ASN A 24 7.91 -1.15 -7.91
C ASN A 24 6.62 -1.03 -7.09
N VAL A 25 5.61 -0.29 -7.57
CA VAL A 25 4.31 -0.18 -6.92
C VAL A 25 3.26 -0.81 -7.83
N GLU A 26 2.51 -1.76 -7.29
CA GLU A 26 1.48 -2.48 -8.02
C GLU A 26 0.17 -2.42 -7.23
N VAL A 27 -0.95 -2.28 -7.93
CA VAL A 27 -2.27 -2.52 -7.35
C VAL A 27 -2.76 -3.86 -7.87
N ARG A 28 -2.79 -4.85 -6.98
CA ARG A 28 -3.14 -6.23 -7.33
C ARG A 28 -4.66 -6.41 -7.41
N ASP A 29 -5.39 -5.74 -6.53
CA ASP A 29 -6.85 -5.89 -6.43
C ASP A 29 -7.49 -4.70 -5.71
N ILE A 30 -8.75 -4.41 -6.05
CA ILE A 30 -9.62 -3.46 -5.35
C ILE A 30 -10.96 -4.15 -5.09
N GLN A 31 -11.33 -4.27 -3.81
CA GLN A 31 -12.52 -4.97 -3.37
C GLN A 31 -13.50 -4.01 -2.70
N TYR A 32 -14.78 -4.29 -2.92
CA TYR A 32 -15.89 -3.70 -2.18
C TYR A 32 -16.69 -4.84 -1.54
N GLY A 33 -16.72 -4.87 -0.20
CA GLY A 33 -17.49 -5.86 0.56
C GLY A 33 -18.84 -5.29 0.97
N THR A 34 -19.92 -6.07 0.88
CA THR A 34 -21.29 -5.64 1.22
C THR A 34 -22.01 -6.53 2.23
N GLU A 35 -21.54 -7.74 2.51
CA GLU A 35 -22.38 -8.77 3.15
C GLU A 35 -22.48 -8.65 4.69
N THR A 36 -21.53 -8.01 5.38
CA THR A 36 -21.56 -7.89 6.86
C THR A 36 -21.16 -6.51 7.38
N ALA A 37 -20.35 -5.76 6.63
CA ALA A 37 -20.03 -4.36 6.85
C ALA A 37 -19.51 -3.80 5.52
N SER A 38 -20.05 -2.65 5.06
CA SER A 38 -19.59 -2.06 3.82
C SER A 38 -18.18 -1.51 3.98
N PHE A 39 -17.23 -1.99 3.16
CA PHE A 39 -15.83 -1.54 3.18
C PHE A 39 -15.24 -1.47 1.78
N TYR A 40 -14.24 -0.60 1.65
CA TYR A 40 -13.36 -0.54 0.48
C TYR A 40 -11.97 -1.02 0.87
N GLU A 41 -11.36 -1.82 0.01
CA GLU A 41 -10.04 -2.39 0.25
C GLU A 41 -9.21 -2.36 -1.03
N ILE A 42 -7.94 -1.99 -0.91
CA ILE A 42 -6.95 -2.08 -1.98
C ILE A 42 -5.79 -2.96 -1.55
N THR A 43 -5.35 -3.86 -2.41
CA THR A 43 -4.13 -4.65 -2.21
C THR A 43 -2.97 -4.00 -2.95
N ILE A 44 -2.01 -3.47 -2.19
CA ILE A 44 -0.81 -2.80 -2.70
C ILE A 44 0.37 -3.79 -2.66
N GLY A 45 1.04 -3.95 -3.79
CA GLY A 45 2.33 -4.61 -3.91
C GLY A 45 3.47 -3.59 -3.93
N VAL A 46 4.51 -3.85 -3.15
CA VAL A 46 5.73 -3.04 -3.11
C VAL A 46 6.92 -3.95 -3.36
N GLU A 47 7.75 -3.56 -4.33
CA GLU A 47 9.00 -4.23 -4.65
C GLU A 47 10.17 -3.63 -3.87
N TYR A 48 11.01 -4.50 -3.29
CA TYR A 48 12.27 -4.11 -2.66
C TYR A 48 13.41 -5.05 -3.06
N PHE A 49 14.63 -4.56 -2.93
CA PHE A 49 15.84 -5.36 -3.04
C PHE A 49 16.33 -5.73 -1.65
N ARG A 50 16.80 -6.97 -1.46
CA ARG A 50 17.41 -7.40 -0.20
C ARG A 50 18.92 -7.52 -0.36
N LEU A 51 19.63 -6.83 0.52
CA LEU A 51 21.08 -6.90 0.67
C LEU A 51 21.45 -7.75 1.88
N ARG A 52 22.27 -8.77 1.70
CA ARG A 52 22.82 -9.58 2.81
C ARG A 52 24.23 -10.03 2.48
N ASN A 53 25.14 -9.92 3.46
CA ASN A 53 26.56 -10.27 3.31
C ASN A 53 27.18 -9.65 2.04
N GLU A 54 26.92 -8.36 1.81
CA GLU A 54 27.39 -7.59 0.64
C GLU A 54 26.91 -8.10 -0.73
N ASN A 55 26.00 -9.08 -0.77
CA ASN A 55 25.41 -9.60 -1.99
C ASN A 55 23.98 -9.07 -2.17
N TYR A 56 23.68 -8.60 -3.38
CA TYR A 56 22.32 -8.28 -3.82
C TYR A 56 21.57 -9.56 -4.18
N TYR A 57 20.43 -9.78 -3.54
CA TYR A 57 19.47 -10.80 -3.94
C TYR A 57 18.49 -10.20 -4.96
N ASN A 58 17.80 -11.08 -5.70
CA ASN A 58 16.71 -10.69 -6.59
C ASN A 58 15.69 -9.83 -5.85
N SER A 59 15.02 -8.93 -6.58
CA SER A 59 13.94 -8.15 -5.99
C SER A 59 12.80 -9.07 -5.53
N GLU A 60 12.20 -8.69 -4.40
CA GLU A 60 11.04 -9.34 -3.83
C GLU A 60 9.88 -8.37 -3.90
N LYS A 61 8.71 -8.85 -4.35
CA LYS A 61 7.47 -8.10 -4.27
C LYS A 61 6.62 -8.67 -3.14
N ARG A 62 6.22 -7.79 -2.23
CA ARG A 62 5.38 -8.14 -1.06
C ARG A 62 4.18 -7.24 -0.98
N TYR A 63 3.16 -7.71 -0.28
CA TYR A 63 1.82 -7.13 -0.35
C TYR A 63 1.29 -6.78 1.03
N PHE A 64 0.46 -5.75 1.07
CA PHE A 64 -0.38 -5.42 2.20
C PHE A 64 -1.69 -4.87 1.64
N LYS A 65 -2.70 -4.72 2.50
CA LYS A 65 -3.95 -4.07 2.12
C LYS A 65 -4.19 -2.82 2.93
N MET A 66 -4.87 -1.87 2.31
CA MET A 66 -5.40 -0.69 2.99
C MET A 66 -6.91 -0.79 2.89
N ARG A 67 -7.59 -0.77 4.05
CA ARG A 67 -9.04 -0.87 4.14
C ARG A 67 -9.59 0.38 4.81
N MET A 68 -10.71 0.88 4.28
CA MET A 68 -11.54 1.89 4.91
C MET A 68 -12.99 1.37 5.00
N ASN A 69 -13.73 1.82 6.00
CA ASN A 69 -15.19 1.59 6.03
C ASN A 69 -15.89 2.38 4.91
N SER A 70 -17.19 2.17 4.74
CA SER A 70 -18.00 2.86 3.71
C SER A 70 -18.00 4.38 3.82
N ASP A 71 -17.85 4.91 5.03
CA ASP A 71 -17.81 6.35 5.29
C ASP A 71 -16.42 6.95 5.00
N LEU A 72 -15.44 6.12 4.63
CA LEU A 72 -14.04 6.49 4.39
C LEU A 72 -13.38 7.15 5.61
N ASN A 73 -13.85 6.77 6.80
CA ASN A 73 -13.41 7.25 8.10
C ASN A 73 -12.52 6.19 8.77
N GLY A 74 -11.26 6.52 8.92
CA GLY A 74 -10.26 5.62 9.49
C GLY A 74 -9.76 4.60 8.48
N ILE A 75 -8.49 4.25 8.63
CA ILE A 75 -7.79 3.29 7.79
C ILE A 75 -7.28 2.13 8.64
N THR A 76 -7.35 0.93 8.10
CA THR A 76 -6.74 -0.27 8.68
C THR A 76 -5.74 -0.85 7.68
N ILE A 77 -4.56 -1.19 8.17
CA ILE A 77 -3.56 -1.92 7.38
C ILE A 77 -3.76 -3.41 7.63
N ILE A 78 -3.87 -4.19 6.57
CA ILE A 78 -4.13 -5.63 6.68
C ILE A 78 -3.00 -6.41 6.04
N GLU A 79 -2.44 -7.35 6.79
CA GLU A 79 -1.46 -8.30 6.28
C GLU A 79 -2.12 -9.30 5.34
N THR A 80 -1.56 -9.50 4.15
CA THR A 80 -2.03 -10.54 3.25
C THR A 80 -1.66 -11.92 3.78
N LYS A 81 -2.53 -12.93 3.56
CA LYS A 81 -2.26 -14.31 4.00
C LYS A 81 -0.96 -14.90 3.43
N ARG A 82 -0.61 -14.48 2.21
CA ARG A 82 0.60 -14.89 1.50
C ARG A 82 1.34 -13.64 1.05
N GLU A 83 2.67 -13.77 0.99
CA GLU A 83 3.55 -12.70 0.49
C GLU A 83 3.40 -11.38 1.24
N SER A 84 3.03 -11.41 2.52
CA SER A 84 2.86 -10.20 3.33
C SER A 84 4.16 -9.39 3.42
N LEU A 85 4.03 -8.07 3.29
CA LEU A 85 5.11 -7.11 3.53
C LEU A 85 5.61 -7.17 4.98
N PHE A 86 4.74 -7.59 5.90
CA PHE A 86 5.01 -7.74 7.33
C PHE A 86 5.44 -9.17 7.72
N ALA A 87 5.51 -10.10 6.75
CA ALA A 87 5.86 -11.50 7.02
C ALA A 87 7.27 -11.59 7.63
N VAL A 88 7.43 -12.55 8.56
CA VAL A 88 8.68 -12.90 9.26
C VAL A 88 9.38 -11.77 10.04
N LYS A 89 8.78 -10.58 10.09
CA LYS A 89 9.34 -9.40 10.77
C LYS A 89 9.08 -9.42 12.28
N ASN A 90 10.08 -9.04 13.07
CA ASN A 90 9.91 -8.78 14.51
C ASN A 90 9.19 -7.44 14.77
N GLU A 91 8.90 -7.12 16.03
CA GLU A 91 8.13 -5.92 16.38
C GLU A 91 8.77 -4.60 15.89
N PHE A 92 10.09 -4.45 16.03
CA PHE A 92 10.80 -3.27 15.55
C PHE A 92 10.74 -3.13 14.03
N GLU A 93 10.95 -4.23 13.31
CA GLU A 93 10.87 -4.27 11.84
C GLU A 93 9.45 -4.00 11.34
N ARG A 94 8.43 -4.47 12.07
CA ARG A 94 7.02 -4.20 11.75
C ARG A 94 6.70 -2.72 11.94
N SER A 95 7.19 -2.09 13.00
CA SER A 95 7.06 -0.64 13.20
C SER A 95 7.76 0.14 12.08
N ALA A 96 9.00 -0.21 11.74
CA ALA A 96 9.73 0.42 10.63
C ALA A 96 9.03 0.22 9.27
N THR A 97 8.37 -0.92 9.05
CA THR A 97 7.57 -1.18 7.85
C THR A 97 6.33 -0.30 7.80
N LYS A 98 5.68 -0.08 8.94
CA LYS A 98 4.54 0.83 9.06
C LYS A 98 4.96 2.28 8.81
N GLU A 99 6.11 2.68 9.34
CA GLU A 99 6.74 3.98 9.05
C GLU A 99 7.12 4.13 7.57
N LEU A 100 7.65 3.10 6.91
CA LEU A 100 7.87 3.10 5.46
C LEU A 100 6.57 3.41 4.70
N ILE A 101 5.46 2.79 5.08
CA ILE A 101 4.18 3.04 4.43
C ILE A 101 3.77 4.51 4.64
N GLY A 102 3.73 4.97 5.89
CA GLY A 102 3.18 6.29 6.25
C GLY A 102 4.09 7.47 5.91
N GLU A 103 5.39 7.33 6.10
CA GLU A 103 6.33 8.45 5.94
C GLU A 103 6.91 8.56 4.54
N TRP A 104 6.89 7.47 3.77
CA TRP A 104 7.54 7.41 2.47
C TRP A 104 6.60 6.96 1.35
N LEU A 105 6.01 5.77 1.43
CA LEU A 105 5.28 5.18 0.31
C LEU A 105 4.06 6.03 -0.11
N ILE A 106 3.20 6.44 0.82
CA ILE A 106 1.99 7.20 0.48
C ILE A 106 2.31 8.59 -0.09
N LYS A 107 3.52 9.10 0.18
CA LYS A 107 4.03 10.38 -0.33
C LYS A 107 4.79 10.22 -1.64
N SER A 108 5.14 8.98 -2.01
CA SER A 108 5.99 8.67 -3.16
C SER A 108 5.29 9.06 -4.46
N SER A 109 6.09 9.50 -5.43
CA SER A 109 5.57 9.91 -6.74
C SER A 109 5.00 8.71 -7.51
N ALA A 110 5.61 7.53 -7.36
CA ALA A 110 5.14 6.30 -7.97
C ALA A 110 3.77 5.88 -7.43
N PHE A 111 3.61 5.83 -6.10
CA PHE A 111 2.35 5.45 -5.48
C PHE A 111 1.22 6.40 -5.87
N ARG A 112 1.44 7.71 -5.76
CA ARG A 112 0.44 8.72 -6.13
C ARG A 112 0.07 8.64 -7.60
N LYS A 113 1.04 8.38 -8.48
CA LYS A 113 0.76 8.21 -9.91
C LYS A 113 -0.08 6.96 -10.19
N VAL A 114 0.25 5.82 -9.56
CA VAL A 114 -0.54 4.57 -9.70
C VAL A 114 -2.00 4.79 -9.28
N LEU A 115 -2.24 5.50 -8.17
CA LEU A 115 -3.61 5.82 -7.74
C LEU A 115 -4.32 6.77 -8.72
N ASN A 116 -3.64 7.82 -9.21
CA ASN A 116 -4.23 8.73 -10.19
C ASN A 116 -4.59 8.05 -11.50
N ASP A 117 -3.73 7.16 -12.00
CA ASP A 117 -3.98 6.39 -13.22
C ASP A 117 -5.21 5.47 -13.02
N LEU A 118 -5.36 4.85 -11.84
CA LEU A 118 -6.56 4.06 -11.49
C LEU A 118 -7.82 4.90 -11.45
N ILE A 119 -7.77 6.09 -10.83
CA ILE A 119 -8.91 7.03 -10.79
C ILE A 119 -9.31 7.44 -12.21
N ALA A 120 -8.33 7.79 -13.07
CA ALA A 120 -8.59 8.17 -14.45
C ALA A 120 -9.25 7.03 -15.24
N ASN A 121 -8.72 5.80 -15.12
CA ASN A 121 -9.29 4.62 -15.76
C ASN A 121 -10.74 4.37 -15.30
N LYS A 122 -11.00 4.46 -13.98
CA LYS A 122 -12.35 4.30 -13.43
C LYS A 122 -13.33 5.39 -13.86
N LYS A 123 -12.85 6.62 -14.09
CA LYS A 123 -13.66 7.72 -14.64
C LYS A 123 -13.97 7.55 -16.14
N MET A 124 -13.16 6.76 -16.87
CA MET A 124 -13.35 6.48 -18.29
C MET A 124 -14.24 5.26 -18.58
N GLU A 125 -14.32 4.30 -17.65
CA GLU A 125 -15.42 3.31 -17.65
C GLU A 125 -16.73 4.12 -17.72
N ASN A 126 -17.72 3.79 -18.57
CA ASN A 126 -18.89 4.65 -18.85
C ASN A 126 -19.84 4.77 -17.62
N VAL A 127 -19.42 5.50 -16.58
CA VAL A 127 -20.08 5.57 -15.27
C VAL A 127 -21.20 6.60 -15.29
N LYS A 128 -22.42 6.13 -15.57
CA LYS A 128 -23.62 6.74 -15.03
C LYS A 128 -24.49 5.62 -14.47
N THR A 129 -24.21 5.16 -13.24
CA THR A 129 -25.20 4.78 -12.18
C THR A 129 -24.71 3.77 -11.15
N GLU A 130 -23.57 3.09 -11.30
CA GLU A 130 -23.12 2.13 -10.28
C GLU A 130 -22.48 2.82 -9.07
N GLU A 131 -23.19 2.81 -7.95
CA GLU A 131 -22.77 3.33 -6.64
C GLU A 131 -21.38 2.82 -6.23
N ASN A 132 -21.06 1.57 -6.58
CA ASN A 132 -19.77 0.93 -6.32
C ASN A 132 -18.59 1.62 -7.03
N ILE A 133 -18.78 2.11 -8.27
CA ILE A 133 -17.70 2.76 -9.02
C ILE A 133 -17.43 4.15 -8.45
N ILE A 134 -18.49 4.91 -8.15
CA ILE A 134 -18.38 6.23 -7.52
C ILE A 134 -17.71 6.09 -6.15
N GLY A 135 -18.13 5.10 -5.36
CA GLY A 135 -17.53 4.78 -4.08
C GLY A 135 -16.05 4.43 -4.17
N THR A 136 -15.69 3.60 -5.15
CA THR A 136 -14.28 3.23 -5.41
C THR A 136 -13.43 4.44 -5.80
N ILE A 137 -13.94 5.34 -6.65
CA ILE A 137 -13.24 6.58 -7.00
C ILE A 137 -13.00 7.43 -5.75
N ARG A 138 -14.03 7.64 -4.92
CA ARG A 138 -13.91 8.41 -3.66
C ARG A 138 -12.92 7.77 -2.69
N PHE A 139 -12.89 6.44 -2.60
CA PHE A 139 -11.92 5.71 -1.80
C PHE A 139 -10.48 5.95 -2.29
N LEU A 140 -10.23 5.85 -3.60
CA LEU A 140 -8.91 6.10 -4.17
C LEU A 140 -8.48 7.57 -4.01
N GLU A 141 -9.41 8.51 -4.19
CA GLU A 141 -9.16 9.94 -3.92
C GLU A 141 -8.83 10.16 -2.44
N LYS A 142 -9.53 9.49 -1.52
CA LYS A 142 -9.22 9.57 -0.09
C LYS A 142 -7.83 9.02 0.24
N LEU A 143 -7.40 7.93 -0.42
CA LEU A 143 -6.05 7.39 -0.26
C LEU A 143 -4.94 8.34 -0.74
N LEU A 144 -5.24 9.32 -1.60
CA LEU A 144 -4.28 10.37 -1.99
C LEU A 144 -4.17 11.50 -0.95
N GLU A 145 -5.14 11.59 -0.05
CA GLU A 145 -5.26 12.63 0.99
C GLU A 145 -4.84 12.16 2.38
N ILE A 146 -4.68 10.85 2.60
CA ILE A 146 -4.24 10.32 3.89
C ILE A 146 -2.88 10.89 4.29
N THR A 147 -2.75 11.14 5.59
CA THR A 147 -1.53 11.66 6.20
C THR A 147 -0.67 10.54 6.75
N THR A 148 0.58 10.86 7.09
CA THR A 148 1.42 9.96 7.87
C THR A 148 0.70 9.49 9.14
N GLU A 149 0.07 10.41 9.88
CA GLU A 149 -0.56 10.14 11.17
C GLU A 149 -1.70 9.13 11.05
N ASP A 150 -2.49 9.22 9.97
CA ASP A 150 -3.53 8.24 9.66
C ASP A 150 -2.94 6.83 9.55
N ILE A 151 -1.79 6.68 8.89
CA ILE A 151 -1.11 5.37 8.78
C ILE A 151 -0.51 4.93 10.10
N LEU A 152 0.20 5.82 10.82
CA LEU A 152 0.89 5.46 12.07
C LEU A 152 -0.09 5.11 13.19
N SER A 153 -1.28 5.73 13.22
CA SER A 153 -2.35 5.41 14.17
C SER A 153 -3.22 4.21 13.75
N ALA A 154 -3.20 3.82 12.47
CA ALA A 154 -4.01 2.71 11.96
C ALA A 154 -3.69 1.36 12.63
N PRO A 155 -4.69 0.53 12.97
CA PRO A 155 -4.42 -0.84 13.38
C PRO A 155 -3.77 -1.64 12.23
N VAL A 156 -2.90 -2.58 12.59
CA VAL A 156 -2.33 -3.57 11.67
C VAL A 156 -2.92 -4.93 12.01
N GLU A 157 -3.80 -5.43 11.16
CA GLU A 157 -4.54 -6.67 11.35
C GLU A 157 -4.02 -7.80 10.45
N ARG A 158 -4.21 -9.05 10.85
CA ARG A 158 -3.92 -10.20 9.99
C ARG A 158 -5.18 -10.60 9.24
N SER A 159 -5.07 -10.86 7.93
CA SER A 159 -6.19 -11.40 7.17
C SER A 159 -6.58 -12.78 7.71
N HIS A 160 -7.79 -12.88 8.26
CA HIS A 160 -8.44 -14.13 8.66
C HIS A 160 -8.84 -14.97 7.46
#